data_AF-A0A6S6S7L0-F1
#
_entry.id   AF-A0A6S6S7L0-F1
#
_cell.length_a   1.000
_cell.length_b   1.000
_cell.length_c   1.000
_cell.angle_alpha   90.00
_cell.angle_beta   90.00
_cell.angle_gamma   90.00
#
_symmetry.space_group_name_H-M   'P 1'
#
loop_
_entity.id
_entity.type
_entity.pdbx_description
1 polymer ?
#
loop_
_entity_poly.entity_id
_entity_poly.type
_entity_poly.pdbx_seq_one_letter_code
_entity_poly.pdbx_strand_id
1 'polypeptide(L)'
;MSDLQYMPLLNIEYFKQFSNSDVETKNAIKISLMMVKGFREILDELNFNEGKLRTLQFNLDDNYEVVEDIFKMMEDSETKKNLDTLLTQMAKLEMEIGDLILEHRYAS
;
A
#
# COMPACT_ATOMS: atom_id res chain seq x y z
N MET A 1 11.04 -21.73 5.29
CA MET A 1 9.65 -21.25 5.27
C MET A 1 9.65 -20.06 4.35
N SER A 2 8.80 -20.05 3.33
CA SER A 2 8.66 -18.92 2.43
C SER A 2 7.85 -17.88 3.17
N ASP A 3 8.50 -16.83 3.68
CA ASP A 3 7.78 -15.66 4.20
C ASP A 3 6.94 -15.13 3.03
N LEU A 4 5.62 -15.33 3.11
CA LEU A 4 4.70 -14.74 2.15
C LEU A 4 4.80 -13.22 2.33
N GLN A 5 5.51 -12.55 1.42
CA GLN A 5 5.30 -11.13 1.17
C GLN A 5 3.90 -11.00 0.60
N TYR A 6 2.92 -10.79 1.48
CA TYR A 6 1.54 -10.59 1.07
C TYR A 6 1.46 -9.37 0.15
N MET A 7 2.15 -8.28 0.50
CA MET A 7 2.31 -7.09 -0.33
C MET A 7 3.79 -6.86 -0.65
N PRO A 8 4.17 -6.64 -1.92
CA PRO A 8 5.53 -6.26 -2.26
C PRO A 8 5.85 -4.86 -1.70
N LEU A 9 7.06 -4.70 -1.18
CA LEU A 9 7.53 -3.41 -0.67
C LEU A 9 7.92 -2.50 -1.83
N LEU A 10 7.48 -1.25 -1.77
CA LEU A 10 7.82 -0.20 -2.71
C LEU A 10 9.22 0.29 -2.42
N ASN A 11 10.03 0.42 -3.46
CA ASN A 11 11.40 0.89 -3.33
C ASN A 11 11.51 2.37 -3.72
N ILE A 12 11.75 3.24 -2.75
CA ILE A 12 11.91 4.67 -2.98
C ILE A 12 13.06 5.00 -3.94
N GLU A 13 14.15 4.23 -3.95
CA GLU A 13 15.27 4.42 -4.88
C GLU A 13 14.87 4.09 -6.32
N TYR A 14 14.01 3.10 -6.52
CA TYR A 14 13.44 2.80 -7.83
C TYR A 14 12.65 4.01 -8.35
N PHE A 15 11.76 4.58 -7.54
CA PHE A 15 11.01 5.79 -7.94
C PHE A 15 11.92 7.00 -8.18
N LYS A 16 12.96 7.20 -7.36
CA LYS A 16 13.95 8.28 -7.53
C LYS A 16 14.73 8.15 -8.83
N GLN A 17 15.05 6.93 -9.28
CA GLN A 17 15.73 6.71 -10.56
C GLN A 17 14.89 7.17 -11.76
N PHE A 18 13.56 7.19 -11.61
CA PHE A 18 12.62 7.61 -12.65
C PHE A 18 12.01 8.99 -12.42
N SER A 19 12.52 9.79 -11.49
CA SER A 19 11.99 11.13 -11.20
C SER A 19 12.04 12.07 -12.43
N ASN A 20 12.91 11.77 -13.41
CA ASN A 20 13.03 12.50 -14.68
C ASN A 20 12.19 11.90 -15.82
N SER A 21 11.52 10.76 -15.59
CA SER A 21 10.66 10.06 -16.55
C SER A 21 9.22 10.03 -16.04
N ASP A 22 8.41 10.95 -16.58
CA ASP A 22 6.99 11.10 -16.22
C ASP A 22 6.19 9.81 -16.44
N VAL A 23 6.52 9.02 -17.48
CA VAL A 23 5.82 7.78 -17.83
C VAL A 23 6.10 6.64 -16.85
N GLU A 24 7.36 6.44 -16.48
CA GLU A 24 7.78 5.37 -15.55
C GLU A 24 7.20 5.61 -14.15
N THR A 25 7.28 6.86 -13.67
CA THR A 25 6.69 7.26 -12.38
C THR A 25 5.17 7.06 -12.36
N LYS A 26 4.47 7.53 -13.41
CA LYS A 26 3.02 7.34 -13.54
C LYS A 26 2.63 5.86 -13.61
N ASN A 27 3.41 5.02 -14.30
CA ASN A 27 3.16 3.59 -14.36
C ASN A 27 3.37 2.92 -12.98
N ALA A 28 4.44 3.24 -12.27
CA ALA A 28 4.71 2.68 -10.95
C ALA A 28 3.62 3.06 -9.93
N ILE A 29 3.08 4.28 -10.01
CA ILE A 29 1.92 4.71 -9.19
C ILE A 29 0.67 3.91 -9.55
N LYS A 30 0.38 3.72 -10.84
CA LYS A 30 -0.77 2.92 -11.29
C LYS A 30 -0.68 1.47 -10.81
N ILE A 31 0.50 0.86 -10.91
CA ILE A 31 0.73 -0.51 -10.43
C ILE A 31 0.50 -0.54 -8.91
N SER A 32 1.04 0.41 -8.15
CA SER A 32 0.84 0.49 -6.70
C SER A 32 -0.65 0.61 -6.33
N LEU A 33 -1.40 1.42 -7.08
CA LEU A 33 -2.86 1.54 -6.92
C LEU A 33 -3.61 0.25 -7.27
N MET A 34 -3.20 -0.47 -8.31
CA MET A 34 -3.77 -1.78 -8.65
C MET A 34 -3.48 -2.80 -7.56
N MET A 35 -2.28 -2.80 -6.98
CA MET A 35 -1.93 -3.68 -5.86
C MET A 35 -2.83 -3.39 -4.65
N VAL A 36 -2.92 -2.13 -4.19
CA VAL A 36 -3.75 -1.76 -3.04
C VAL A 36 -5.22 -2.15 -3.25
N LYS A 37 -5.75 -1.96 -4.47
CA LYS A 37 -7.11 -2.41 -4.81
C LYS A 37 -7.26 -3.93 -4.77
N GLY A 38 -6.31 -4.67 -5.34
CA GLY A 38 -6.31 -6.14 -5.30
C GLY A 38 -6.19 -6.69 -3.88
N PHE A 39 -5.45 -6.02 -2.99
CA PHE A 39 -5.38 -6.42 -1.57
C PHE A 39 -6.73 -6.32 -0.87
N ARG A 40 -7.53 -5.33 -1.23
CA ARG A 40 -8.87 -5.18 -0.72
C ARG A 40 -9.78 -6.34 -1.11
N GLU A 41 -9.60 -6.89 -2.31
CA GLU A 41 -10.39 -8.02 -2.80
C GLU A 41 -10.05 -9.34 -2.07
N ILE A 42 -8.82 -9.49 -1.55
CA ILE A 42 -8.40 -10.70 -0.83
C ILE A 42 -8.45 -10.55 0.70
N LEU A 43 -8.83 -9.38 1.24
CA LEU A 43 -8.93 -9.16 2.69
C LEU A 43 -9.92 -10.12 3.37
N ASP A 44 -11.05 -10.37 2.71
CA ASP A 44 -12.08 -11.31 3.19
C ASP A 44 -11.52 -12.72 3.39
N GLU A 45 -10.59 -13.15 2.53
CA GLU A 45 -9.92 -14.45 2.65
C GLU A 45 -8.91 -14.49 3.82
N LEU A 46 -8.37 -13.33 4.19
CA LEU A 46 -7.38 -13.19 5.27
C LEU A 46 -8.00 -12.96 6.65
N ASN A 47 -9.32 -12.71 6.73
CA ASN A 47 -10.04 -12.36 7.96
C ASN A 47 -9.76 -13.33 9.14
N PHE A 48 -9.60 -14.62 8.87
CA PHE A 48 -9.35 -15.64 9.90
C PHE A 48 -7.87 -15.82 10.29
N ASN A 49 -6.96 -14.93 9.88
CA ASN A 49 -5.53 -15.06 10.16
C ASN A 49 -4.88 -13.75 10.62
N GLU A 50 -4.95 -13.47 11.93
CA GLU A 50 -4.34 -12.28 12.56
C GLU A 50 -2.86 -12.12 12.19
N GLY A 51 -2.09 -13.20 12.11
CA GLY A 51 -0.66 -13.14 11.76
C GLY A 51 -0.43 -12.54 10.37
N LYS A 52 -1.23 -12.97 9.39
CA LYS A 52 -1.17 -12.43 8.01
C LYS A 52 -1.69 -11.00 7.94
N LEU A 53 -2.76 -10.69 8.66
CA LEU A 53 -3.30 -9.32 8.74
C LEU A 53 -2.26 -8.35 9.31
N ARG A 54 -1.51 -8.76 10.35
CA ARG A 54 -0.42 -7.95 10.91
C ARG A 54 0.73 -7.76 9.93
N THR A 55 1.16 -8.81 9.21
CA THR A 55 2.18 -8.67 8.16
C THR A 55 1.72 -7.72 7.06
N LEU A 56 0.45 -7.79 6.65
CA LEU A 56 -0.11 -6.87 5.67
C LEU A 56 -0.13 -5.43 6.19
N GLN A 57 -0.51 -5.22 7.46
CA GLN A 57 -0.47 -3.91 8.11
C GLN A 57 0.94 -3.31 8.08
N PHE A 58 1.95 -4.07 8.52
CA PHE A 58 3.34 -3.58 8.49
C PHE A 58 3.82 -3.23 7.08
N ASN A 59 3.55 -4.08 6.09
CA ASN A 59 3.95 -3.79 4.70
C ASN A 59 3.20 -2.58 4.14
N LEU A 60 1.95 -2.36 4.56
CA LEU A 60 1.15 -1.22 4.14
C LEU A 60 1.70 0.09 4.72
N ASP A 61 2.10 0.07 5.99
CA ASP A 61 2.74 1.21 6.66
C ASP A 61 4.07 1.59 5.99
N ASP A 62 4.97 0.61 5.76
CA ASP A 62 6.25 0.82 5.07
C ASP A 62 6.04 1.43 3.68
N ASN A 63 5.04 0.92 2.94
CA ASN A 63 4.71 1.43 1.62
C ASN A 63 4.08 2.82 1.68
N TYR A 64 3.30 3.12 2.71
CA TYR A 64 2.67 4.42 2.89
C TYR A 64 3.74 5.50 3.05
N GLU A 65 4.77 5.25 3.87
CA GLU A 65 5.89 6.17 4.05
C GLU A 65 6.59 6.48 2.72
N VAL A 66 6.85 5.45 1.91
CA VAL A 66 7.48 5.62 0.59
C VAL A 66 6.62 6.47 -0.34
N VAL A 67 5.31 6.21 -0.41
CA VAL A 67 4.38 6.98 -1.26
C VAL A 67 4.25 8.42 -0.77
N GLU A 68 4.25 8.63 0.55
CA GLU A 68 4.16 9.95 1.16
C GLU A 68 5.41 10.80 0.84
N ASP A 69 6.60 10.19 0.92
CA ASP A 69 7.84 10.86 0.54
C ASP A 69 7.86 11.24 -0.94
N ILE A 70 7.40 10.35 -1.82
CA ILE A 70 7.27 10.66 -3.25
C ILE A 70 6.27 11.80 -3.45
N PHE A 71 5.13 11.78 -2.75
CA PHE A 71 4.13 12.85 -2.80
C PHE A 71 4.71 14.20 -2.40
N LYS A 72 5.51 14.26 -1.32
CA LYS A 72 6.18 15.48 -0.86
C LYS A 72 7.18 16.03 -1.89
N MET A 73 7.88 15.14 -2.60
CA MET A 73 8.88 15.51 -3.62
C MET A 73 8.30 15.84 -5.00
N MET A 74 7.05 15.45 -5.26
CA MET A 74 6.44 15.61 -6.59
C MET A 74 5.90 17.04 -6.81
N GLU A 75 6.27 17.65 -7.93
CA GLU A 75 5.75 18.97 -8.34
C GLU A 75 4.59 18.85 -9.33
N ASP A 76 4.54 17.78 -10.12
CA ASP A 76 3.48 17.57 -11.10
C ASP A 76 2.11 17.36 -10.42
N SER A 77 1.13 18.20 -10.79
CA SER A 77 -0.18 18.22 -10.14
C SER A 77 -1.01 16.98 -10.42
N GLU A 78 -0.88 16.40 -11.63
CA GLU A 78 -1.61 15.18 -12.01
C GLU A 78 -1.08 13.98 -11.23
N THR A 79 0.24 13.85 -11.17
CA THR A 79 0.93 12.81 -10.41
C THR A 79 0.67 12.94 -8.92
N LYS A 80 0.69 14.16 -8.37
CA LYS A 80 0.28 14.42 -6.98
C LYS A 80 -1.14 13.96 -6.69
N LYS A 81 -2.10 14.22 -7.57
CA LYS A 81 -3.49 13.77 -7.39
C LYS A 81 -3.61 12.25 -7.38
N ASN A 82 -2.84 11.56 -8.21
CA ASN A 82 -2.80 10.09 -8.22
C ASN A 82 -2.17 9.53 -6.95
N LEU A 83 -1.09 10.14 -6.46
CA LEU A 83 -0.43 9.78 -5.20
C LEU A 83 -1.34 10.04 -3.99
N ASP A 84 -2.03 11.18 -3.96
CA ASP A 84 -3.02 11.51 -2.91
C ASP A 84 -4.18 10.50 -2.87
N THR A 85 -4.67 10.10 -4.06
CA THR A 85 -5.66 9.03 -4.18
C THR A 85 -5.11 7.71 -3.64
N LEU A 86 -3.85 7.38 -3.95
CA LEU A 86 -3.19 6.16 -3.46
C LEU A 86 -3.07 6.18 -1.93
N LEU A 87 -2.54 7.25 -1.33
CA LEU A 87 -2.45 7.42 0.13
C LEU A 87 -3.82 7.28 0.80
N THR A 88 -4.85 7.89 0.23
CA THR A 88 -6.23 7.76 0.74
C THR A 88 -6.74 6.32 0.70
N GLN A 89 -6.43 5.55 -0.35
CA GLN A 89 -6.83 4.14 -0.42
C GLN A 89 -6.03 3.27 0.55
N MET A 90 -4.74 3.56 0.74
CA MET A 90 -3.90 2.85 1.71
C MET A 90 -4.38 3.07 3.14
N ALA A 91 -4.68 4.31 3.54
CA ALA A 91 -5.23 4.60 4.86
C ALA A 91 -6.58 3.88 5.12
N LYS A 92 -7.44 3.78 4.10
CA LYS A 92 -8.69 3.00 4.21
C LYS A 92 -8.43 1.51 4.41
N LEU A 93 -7.47 0.97 3.67
CA LEU A 93 -7.08 -0.44 3.77
C LEU A 93 -6.48 -0.74 5.16
N GLU A 94 -5.69 0.18 5.72
CA GLU A 94 -5.12 0.08 7.07
C GLU A 94 -6.23 0.01 8.13
N MET A 95 -7.24 0.88 8.03
CA MET A 95 -8.40 0.85 8.92
C MET A 95 -9.17 -0.48 8.84
N GLU A 96 -9.44 -0.97 7.62
CA GLU A 96 -10.12 -2.25 7.39
C GLU A 96 -9.34 -3.42 8.00
N ILE A 97 -8.01 -3.45 7.81
CA ILE A 97 -7.15 -4.45 8.45
C ILE A 97 -7.22 -4.35 9.98
N GLY A 98 -7.19 -3.13 10.53
CA GLY A 98 -7.30 -2.88 11.97
C GLY A 98 -8.61 -3.39 12.56
N ASP A 99 -9.73 -3.14 11.88
CA ASP A 99 -11.06 -3.61 12.29
C ASP A 99 -11.11 -5.14 12.29
N LEU A 100 -10.61 -5.81 11.25
CA LEU A 100 -10.56 -7.29 11.18
C LEU A 100 -9.69 -7.89 12.30
N ILE A 101 -8.55 -7.27 12.62
CA ILE A 101 -7.69 -7.70 13.73
C ILE A 101 -8.43 -7.59 15.07
N LEU A 102 -9.20 -6.51 15.27
CA LEU A 102 -10.00 -6.33 16.48
C LEU A 102 -11.11 -7.38 16.56
N GLU A 103 -11.86 -7.59 15.47
CA GLU A 103 -12.89 -8.62 15.40
C GLU A 103 -12.35 -10.01 15.75
N HIS A 104 -11.20 -10.38 15.20
CA HIS A 104 -10.54 -11.65 15.50
C HIS A 104 -10.22 -11.80 17.00
N ARG A 105 -9.76 -10.72 17.66
CA ARG A 105 -9.47 -10.73 19.10
C ARG A 105 -10.69 -10.82 19.99
N TYR A 106 -11.84 -10.25 19.59
CA TYR A 106 -13.07 -10.29 20.37
C TYR A 106 -13.95 -11.50 20.07
N ALA A 107 -13.74 -12.18 18.94
CA ALA A 107 -14.40 -13.44 18.58
C ALA A 107 -13.75 -14.70 19.19
N SER A 108 -12.54 -14.55 19.76
CA SER A 108 -11.75 -15.62 20.39
C SER A 108 -12.05 -15.83 21.87
#